data_AF-A0A9J6EZB4-F1
#
_entry.id   AF-A0A9J6EZB4-F1
#
_cell.length_a   1.000
_cell.length_b   1.000
_cell.length_c   1.000
_cell.angle_alpha   90.00
_cell.angle_beta   90.00
_cell.angle_gamma   90.00
#
_symmetry.space_group_name_H-M   'P 1'
#
loop_
_entity.id
_entity.type
_entity.pdbx_description
1 polymer ?
#
loop_
_entity_poly.entity_id
_entity_poly.type
_entity_poly.pdbx_seq_one_letter_code
_entity_poly.pdbx_strand_id
1 'polypeptide(L)'
;MPKNAAKAIQVVGQGQYVVPSATHPSSIYEVFADIELCMCPFGKQGTFCKHQALVQKKYRGLFPNASALSTDDQYQLGELALIEKCPPGYFSNPPRGGTQQ
;
A
#
# COMPACT_ATOMS: atom_id res chain seq x y z
N MET A 1 -1.35 1.11 -9.24
CA MET A 1 -1.29 -0.34 -8.91
C MET A 1 -2.34 -1.08 -9.72
N PRO A 2 -2.02 -2.22 -10.36
CA PRO A 2 -3.02 -2.99 -11.11
C PRO A 2 -4.12 -3.51 -10.18
N LYS A 3 -5.37 -3.58 -10.68
CA LYS A 3 -6.59 -3.87 -9.88
C LYS A 3 -6.54 -5.19 -9.08
N ASN A 4 -5.66 -6.12 -9.46
CA ASN A 4 -5.52 -7.43 -8.82
C ASN A 4 -4.26 -7.57 -7.93
N ALA A 5 -3.44 -6.52 -7.77
CA ALA A 5 -2.19 -6.60 -7.00
C ALA A 5 -2.42 -7.06 -5.54
N ALA A 6 -3.51 -6.62 -4.92
CA ALA A 6 -3.84 -7.01 -3.55
C ALA A 6 -4.13 -8.51 -3.39
N LYS A 7 -4.65 -9.17 -4.43
CA LYS A 7 -4.90 -10.63 -4.40
C LYS A 7 -3.61 -11.45 -4.44
N ALA A 8 -2.52 -10.85 -4.91
CA ALA A 8 -1.24 -11.52 -5.06
C ALA A 8 -0.34 -11.40 -3.82
N ILE A 9 -0.77 -10.69 -2.77
CA ILE A 9 -0.04 -10.63 -1.49
C ILE A 9 -0.21 -11.94 -0.76
N GLN A 10 0.91 -12.57 -0.40
CA GLN A 10 0.97 -13.77 0.43
C GLN A 10 1.41 -13.40 1.84
N VAL A 11 0.78 -14.01 2.86
CA VAL A 11 1.18 -13.87 4.26
C VAL A 11 2.13 -15.01 4.58
N VAL A 12 3.32 -14.70 5.09
CA VAL A 12 4.37 -15.69 5.35
C VAL A 12 4.59 -15.89 6.85
N GLY A 13 4.29 -14.87 7.67
CA GLY A 13 4.39 -14.92 9.12
C GLY A 13 3.63 -13.75 9.76
N GLN A 14 3.72 -13.62 11.08
CA GLN A 14 3.16 -12.47 11.78
C GLN A 14 3.86 -11.20 11.29
N GLY A 15 3.09 -10.26 10.72
CA GLY A 15 3.64 -9.01 10.21
C GLY A 15 4.48 -9.12 8.93
N GLN A 16 4.69 -10.32 8.39
CA GLN A 16 5.53 -10.56 7.20
C GLN A 16 4.71 -10.94 5.97
N TYR A 17 4.94 -10.22 4.87
CA TYR A 17 4.21 -10.34 3.62
C TYR A 17 5.15 -10.46 2.43
N VAL A 18 4.77 -11.26 1.44
CA VAL A 18 5.42 -11.30 0.13
C VAL A 18 4.53 -10.59 -0.88
N VAL A 19 5.11 -9.59 -1.55
CA VAL A 19 4.43 -8.73 -2.51
C VAL A 19 5.15 -8.80 -3.86
N PRO A 20 4.49 -9.22 -4.94
CA PRO A 20 5.10 -9.24 -6.27
C PRO A 20 5.26 -7.84 -6.85
N SER A 21 6.30 -7.68 -7.65
CA SER A 21 6.52 -6.46 -8.43
C SER A 21 5.46 -6.31 -9.53
N ALA A 22 4.90 -5.11 -9.65
CA ALA A 22 3.98 -4.79 -10.74
C ALA A 22 4.67 -4.65 -12.11
N THR A 23 5.99 -4.44 -12.14
CA THR A 23 6.75 -4.18 -13.38
C THR A 23 7.68 -5.31 -13.78
N HIS A 24 8.05 -6.18 -12.83
CA HIS A 24 8.97 -7.30 -13.05
C HIS A 24 8.34 -8.58 -12.48
N PRO A 25 7.59 -9.36 -13.27
CA PRO A 25 6.78 -10.47 -12.76
C PRO A 25 7.57 -11.54 -11.98
N SER A 26 8.88 -11.67 -12.24
CA SER A 26 9.78 -12.58 -11.55
C SER A 26 10.30 -12.05 -10.20
N SER A 27 10.11 -10.76 -9.91
CA SER A 27 10.57 -10.15 -8.66
C SER A 27 9.46 -10.18 -7.60
N ILE A 28 9.81 -10.70 -6.43
CA ILE A 28 9.01 -10.66 -5.21
C ILE A 28 9.76 -9.88 -4.13
N TYR A 29 9.04 -9.13 -3.32
CA TYR A 29 9.60 -8.33 -2.23
C TYR A 29 8.95 -8.71 -0.91
N GLU A 30 9.78 -8.89 0.10
CA GLU A 30 9.31 -9.05 1.47
C GLU A 30 9.00 -7.69 2.10
N VAL A 31 7.94 -7.66 2.88
CA VAL A 31 7.48 -6.52 3.66
C VAL A 31 7.29 -6.97 5.10
N PHE A 32 7.99 -6.31 6.01
CA PHE A 32 7.89 -6.49 7.46
C PHE A 32 7.15 -5.26 8.00
N ALA A 33 5.88 -5.44 8.35
CA ALA A 33 5.01 -4.32 8.70
C ALA A 33 5.29 -3.78 10.11
N ASP A 34 5.65 -4.68 11.02
CA ASP A 34 6.04 -4.41 12.41
C ASP A 34 7.22 -3.44 12.54
N ILE A 35 8.22 -3.59 11.66
CA ILE A 35 9.41 -2.72 11.61
C ILE A 35 9.39 -1.75 10.42
N GLU A 36 8.25 -1.65 9.72
CA GLU A 36 8.04 -0.78 8.57
C GLU A 36 9.15 -0.86 7.50
N LEU A 37 9.57 -2.09 7.17
CA LEU A 37 10.63 -2.36 6.21
C LEU A 37 10.07 -3.06 4.96
N CYS A 38 10.59 -2.68 3.79
CA CYS A 38 10.40 -3.46 2.58
C CYS A 38 11.74 -3.70 1.88
N MET A 39 11.94 -4.92 1.39
CA MET A 39 13.18 -5.34 0.72
C MET A 39 13.33 -4.83 -0.72
N CYS A 40 12.41 -4.01 -1.21
CA CYS A 40 12.58 -3.35 -2.51
C CYS A 40 13.63 -2.21 -2.42
N PRO A 41 14.24 -1.79 -3.55
CA PRO A 41 15.31 -0.79 -3.53
C PRO A 41 14.96 0.53 -2.82
N PHE A 42 13.70 0.97 -2.92
CA PHE A 42 13.20 2.16 -2.21
C PHE A 42 12.95 1.90 -0.73
N GLY A 43 12.37 0.74 -0.39
CA GLY A 43 12.09 0.36 0.99
C GLY A 43 13.37 0.17 1.82
N LYS A 44 14.44 -0.36 1.21
CA LYS A 44 15.76 -0.49 1.86
C LYS A 44 16.39 0.85 2.25
N GLN A 45 15.95 1.95 1.64
CA GLN A 45 16.39 3.31 2.00
C GLN A 45 15.56 3.91 3.15
N GLY A 46 14.64 3.13 3.75
CA GLY A 46 13.72 3.60 4.79
C GLY A 46 12.54 4.40 4.25
N THR A 47 12.33 4.44 2.93
CA THR A 47 11.21 5.16 2.32
C THR A 47 9.94 4.30 2.32
N PHE A 48 8.80 4.90 2.68
CA PHE A 48 7.50 4.24 2.57
C PHE A 48 7.15 3.95 1.11
N CYS A 49 7.27 2.69 0.71
CA CYS A 49 7.17 2.28 -0.68
C CYS A 49 5.76 1.77 -1.06
N LYS A 50 5.51 1.65 -2.36
CA LYS A 50 4.25 1.13 -2.92
C LYS A 50 3.84 -0.26 -2.40
N HIS A 51 4.80 -1.11 -2.02
CA HIS A 51 4.50 -2.44 -1.47
C HIS A 51 3.96 -2.34 -0.04
N GLN A 52 4.55 -1.47 0.78
CA GLN A 52 4.05 -1.18 2.14
C GLN A 52 2.67 -0.52 2.08
N ALA A 53 2.48 0.45 1.21
CA ALA A 53 1.17 1.06 0.96
C ALA A 53 0.10 0.01 0.57
N LEU A 54 0.48 -0.99 -0.24
CA LEU A 54 -0.42 -2.06 -0.64
C LEU A 54 -0.79 -3.00 0.52
N VAL A 55 0.19 -3.38 1.36
CA VAL A 55 -0.04 -4.19 2.57
C VAL A 55 -0.91 -3.41 3.56
N GLN A 56 -0.60 -2.14 3.82
CA GLN A 56 -1.35 -1.26 4.71
C GLN A 56 -2.81 -1.13 4.25
N LYS A 57 -3.02 -0.93 2.94
CA LYS A 57 -4.36 -0.82 2.36
C LYS A 57 -5.17 -2.11 2.51
N LYS A 58 -4.54 -3.28 2.36
CA LYS A 58 -5.24 -4.57 2.42
C LYS A 58 -5.58 -5.01 3.85
N TYR A 59 -4.67 -4.79 4.79
CA TYR A 59 -4.76 -5.37 6.13
C TYR A 59 -4.93 -4.35 7.26
N ARG A 60 -5.02 -3.04 6.96
CA ARG A 60 -5.32 -1.91 7.86
C ARG A 60 -4.87 -2.10 9.32
N GLY A 61 -3.74 -1.51 9.71
CA GLY A 61 -3.31 -1.46 11.12
C GLY A 61 -1.99 -2.15 11.45
N LEU A 62 -1.14 -2.39 10.46
CA LEU A 62 0.11 -3.13 10.64
C LEU A 62 1.38 -2.28 10.67
N PHE A 63 1.27 -0.99 10.36
CA PHE A 63 2.40 -0.07 10.27
C PHE A 63 2.26 0.93 11.43
N PRO A 64 3.02 0.76 12.53
CA PRO A 64 2.80 1.50 13.77
C PRO A 64 3.00 3.02 13.64
N ASN A 65 3.83 3.48 12.71
CA ASN A 65 4.08 4.91 12.46
C ASN A 65 3.33 5.43 11.23
N ALA A 66 2.65 4.58 10.47
CA ALA A 66 1.88 5.03 9.33
C ALA A 66 0.51 5.58 9.80
N SER A 67 0.39 6.89 9.80
CA SER A 67 -0.88 7.58 10.07
C SER A 67 -2.00 7.03 9.18
N ALA A 68 -3.17 6.81 9.76
CA ALA A 68 -4.36 6.46 9.00
C ALA A 68 -4.75 7.66 8.12
N LEU A 69 -4.47 7.56 6.82
CA LEU A 69 -4.83 8.61 5.87
C LEU A 69 -6.30 8.48 5.48
N SER A 70 -7.06 9.55 5.69
CA SER A 70 -8.41 9.70 5.15
C SER A 70 -8.37 9.78 3.61
N THR A 71 -9.53 9.65 2.96
CA THR A 71 -9.64 9.85 1.52
C THR A 71 -9.19 11.25 1.12
N ASP A 72 -9.42 12.24 1.98
CA ASP A 72 -9.01 13.62 1.77
C ASP A 72 -7.49 13.77 1.87
N ASP A 73 -6.87 13.18 2.91
CA ASP A 73 -5.41 13.18 3.06
C ASP A 73 -4.72 12.51 1.86
N GLN A 74 -5.28 11.41 1.38
CA GLN A 74 -4.78 10.73 0.18
C GLN A 74 -4.88 11.66 -1.04
N TYR A 75 -6.01 12.34 -1.23
CA TYR A 75 -6.22 13.29 -2.32
C TYR A 75 -5.21 14.44 -2.28
N GLN A 76 -5.05 15.11 -1.12
CA GLN A 76 -4.09 16.20 -0.92
C GLN A 76 -2.65 15.75 -1.18
N LEU A 77 -2.27 14.57 -0.69
CA LEU A 77 -0.95 13.98 -0.97
C LEU A 77 -0.75 13.71 -2.47
N GLY A 78 -1.80 13.28 -3.18
CA GLY A 78 -1.77 13.13 -4.63
C GLY A 78 -1.55 14.45 -5.35
N GLU A 79 -2.20 15.54 -4.93
CA GLU A 79 -1.98 16.88 -5.50
C GLU A 79 -0.55 17.36 -5.29
N LEU A 80 0.01 17.18 -4.09
CA LEU A 80 1.40 17.54 -3.78
C LEU A 80 2.40 16.71 -4.60
N ALA A 81 2.15 15.42 -4.78
CA ALA A 81 3.07 14.51 -5.47
C ALA A 81 3.03 14.63 -7.00
N LEU A 82 1.89 15.00 -7.58
CA LEU A 82 1.70 15.05 -9.02
C LEU A 82 2.02 16.42 -9.62
N ILE A 83 2.17 17.48 -8.81
CA ILE A 83 2.40 18.89 -9.22
C ILE A 83 1.24 19.49 -10.07
N GLU A 84 0.44 18.64 -10.72
CA GLU A 84 -0.82 18.93 -11.39
C GLU A 84 -2.04 18.51 -10.53
N LYS A 85 -3.26 18.92 -10.94
CA LYS A 85 -4.50 18.55 -10.27
C LYS A 85 -4.68 17.03 -10.25
N CYS A 86 -4.68 16.44 -9.05
CA CYS A 86 -4.99 15.03 -8.84
C CYS A 86 -6.40 14.72 -9.42
N PRO A 87 -6.55 13.75 -10.32
CA PRO A 87 -7.85 13.47 -10.94
C PRO A 87 -8.92 13.10 -9.89
N PRO A 88 -10.16 13.59 -10.02
CA PRO A 88 -11.26 13.14 -9.16
C PRO A 88 -11.40 11.63 -9.31
N GLY A 89 -11.35 10.89 -8.19
CA GLY A 89 -11.43 9.43 -8.23
C GLY A 89 -10.10 8.70 -8.18
N TYR A 90 -8.95 9.39 -8.20
CA TYR A 90 -7.63 8.75 -8.19
C TYR A 90 -7.42 7.82 -6.98
N PHE A 91 -7.99 8.17 -5.82
CA PHE A 91 -7.97 7.35 -4.60
C PHE A 91 -9.31 6.67 -4.26
N SER A 92 -10.38 7.00 -5.00
CA SER A 92 -11.74 6.53 -4.70
C SER A 92 -11.96 5.09 -5.17
N ASN A 93 -11.61 4.12 -4.32
CA ASN A 93 -12.28 2.82 -4.32
C ASN A 93 -12.78 2.55 -2.90
N PRO A 94 -14.11 2.56 -2.65
CA PRO A 94 -14.65 2.25 -1.34
C PRO A 94 -14.39 0.76 -1.00
N PRO A 95 -14.24 0.42 0.30
CA PRO A 95 -14.28 -0.98 0.72
C PRO A 95 -15.67 -1.56 0.38
N ARG A 96 -15.70 -2.59 -0.47
CA ARG A 96 -16.88 -3.44 -0.62
C ARG A 96 -16.93 -4.39 0.57
N GLY A 97 -17.89 -4.20 1.47
CA GLY A 97 -18.22 -5.16 2.52
C GLY A 97 -18.63 -4.49 3.81
N GLY A 98 -19.93 -4.44 4.07
CA GLY A 98 -20.53 -3.94 5.29
C GLY A 98 -22.04 -3.88 5.14
N THR A 99 -22.67 -5.04 5.22
CA THR A 99 -24.13 -5.23 5.33
C THR A 99 -24.68 -4.30 6.41
N GLN A 100 -25.61 -3.41 6.06
CA GLN A 100 -26.44 -2.73 7.04
C GLN A 100 -27.63 -3.65 7.35
N GLN A 101 -27.90 -3.82 8.66
CA GLN A 101 -29.14 -4.37 9.18
C GLN A 101 -30.28 -3.40 8.91
#